data_AF-A0A8H8CKR4-F1
#
_entry.id   AF-A0A8H8CKR4-F1
#
_cell.length_a   1.000
_cell.length_b   1.000
_cell.length_c   1.000
_cell.angle_alpha   90.00
_cell.angle_beta   90.00
_cell.angle_gamma   90.00
#
_symmetry.space_group_name_H-M   'P 1'
#
loop_
_entity.id
_entity.type
_entity.pdbx_description
1 polymer ?
#
loop_
_entity_poly.entity_id
_entity_poly.type
_entity_poly.pdbx_seq_one_letter_code
_entity_poly.pdbx_strand_id
1 'polypeptide(L)'
;MSLSQIMLTSTKLLTWSVFAIQLIGTLASPAVPLPLEVVHAEVASASEAEELVLTPAGKFPKSQVHEVPGGGRVEHDGETVHILSANGTTVSTAEFANLKRSTLERRNLPNGYVVLAYWSEGSIGNPINRFTSTWTVPDIPQSITGQTIFIFNGLEPSVGDAILQPVLQWGPSAAGGGNYWSIASWWVGPAGVFYTTPLGVTVGSSLTGVMTLESITTPNGVTTYNYNSVFSGFPLSSLSISSTRELPLAFEALEIYNTQSATGLPRGRTEMRDIDIVRRDGSRPSVSWVPTSNSANGFGVQIVANGVPHGRVDLIYPNQ
;
A
#
# COMPACT_ATOMS: atom_id res chain seq x y z
N MET A 1 47.88 -31.49 56.26
CA MET A 1 46.72 -32.12 55.58
C MET A 1 46.91 -31.90 54.08
N SER A 2 47.65 -32.80 53.40
CA SER A 2 47.16 -33.81 52.42
C SER A 2 46.60 -33.16 51.13
N LEU A 3 47.39 -33.06 50.04
CA LEU A 3 47.46 -34.00 48.86
C LEU A 3 46.14 -34.01 48.03
N SER A 4 46.05 -34.05 46.70
CA SER A 4 46.91 -33.93 45.50
C SER A 4 46.06 -34.35 44.28
N GLN A 5 46.36 -33.84 43.07
CA GLN A 5 46.17 -34.44 41.72
C GLN A 5 44.74 -34.63 41.13
N ILE A 6 44.43 -34.07 39.94
CA ILE A 6 44.61 -34.53 38.53
C ILE A 6 43.76 -35.77 38.16
N MET A 7 42.83 -35.64 37.17
CA MET A 7 42.85 -36.41 35.90
C MET A 7 41.70 -36.04 34.93
N LEU A 8 42.06 -36.05 33.63
CA LEU A 8 41.21 -36.02 32.43
C LEU A 8 40.49 -37.36 32.17
N THR A 9 39.49 -37.33 31.26
CA THR A 9 39.19 -38.25 30.11
C THR A 9 37.67 -38.46 29.97
N SER A 10 37.04 -38.90 28.87
CA SER A 10 37.22 -38.92 27.41
C SER A 10 36.05 -39.75 26.85
N THR A 11 35.56 -39.45 25.64
CA THR A 11 34.90 -40.35 24.65
C THR A 11 33.53 -40.99 24.95
N LYS A 12 32.57 -40.88 24.00
CA LYS A 12 32.28 -41.90 22.95
C LYS A 12 31.16 -41.47 21.98
N LEU A 13 31.42 -41.68 20.68
CA LEU A 13 30.47 -41.79 19.57
C LEU A 13 29.80 -43.18 19.58
N LEU A 14 28.60 -43.34 19.00
CA LEU A 14 28.29 -44.41 18.04
C LEU A 14 26.94 -44.20 17.30
N THR A 15 26.91 -44.77 16.09
CA THR A 15 25.97 -44.62 14.97
C THR A 15 25.21 -45.94 14.65
N TRP A 16 24.28 -45.89 13.67
CA TRP A 16 23.65 -46.99 12.88
C TRP A 16 22.40 -47.68 13.50
N SER A 17 21.34 -48.14 12.79
CA SER A 17 21.16 -48.68 11.42
C SER A 17 19.67 -48.67 10.97
N VAL A 18 19.48 -48.77 9.65
CA VAL A 18 18.25 -49.08 8.88
C VAL A 18 17.96 -50.59 8.85
N PHE A 19 16.69 -51.01 8.74
CA PHE A 19 16.30 -52.27 8.09
C PHE A 19 14.91 -52.18 7.44
N ALA A 20 14.80 -52.68 6.21
CA ALA A 20 13.58 -52.91 5.44
C ALA A 20 13.31 -54.42 5.36
N ILE A 21 12.06 -54.84 5.15
CA ILE A 21 11.66 -56.10 4.48
C ILE A 21 10.18 -55.97 4.02
N GLN A 22 9.93 -56.28 2.75
CA GLN A 22 8.60 -56.56 2.17
C GLN A 22 8.30 -58.07 2.23
N LEU A 23 7.02 -58.45 2.31
CA LEU A 23 6.54 -59.73 1.78
C LEU A 23 5.09 -59.60 1.26
N ILE A 24 4.83 -60.21 0.10
CA ILE A 24 3.55 -60.31 -0.62
C ILE A 24 2.88 -61.65 -0.25
N GLY A 25 1.55 -61.69 -0.17
CA GLY A 25 0.78 -62.95 -0.16
C GLY A 25 -0.74 -62.75 0.00
N THR A 26 -1.47 -63.07 -1.07
CA THR A 26 -2.92 -62.88 -1.31
C THR A 26 -3.83 -63.88 -0.58
N LEU A 27 -5.03 -63.47 -0.14
CA LEU A 27 -6.24 -64.29 -0.11
C LEU A 27 -7.50 -63.43 -0.32
N ALA A 28 -8.38 -63.89 -1.21
CA ALA A 28 -9.64 -63.25 -1.60
C ALA A 28 -10.81 -63.65 -0.68
N SER A 29 -11.79 -62.76 -0.52
CA SER A 29 -13.16 -63.08 -0.08
C SER A 29 -14.15 -62.05 -0.64
N PRO A 30 -15.42 -62.44 -0.87
CA PRO A 30 -16.32 -61.75 -1.79
C PRO A 30 -17.00 -60.54 -1.15
N ALA A 31 -16.98 -59.39 -1.85
CA ALA A 31 -17.76 -58.23 -1.47
C ALA A 31 -19.13 -58.25 -2.20
N VAL A 32 -20.19 -58.15 -1.42
CA VAL A 32 -21.58 -57.94 -1.86
C VAL A 32 -21.70 -56.54 -2.48
N PRO A 33 -22.30 -56.36 -3.67
CA PRO A 33 -22.47 -55.03 -4.25
C PRO A 33 -23.62 -54.28 -3.56
N LEU A 34 -23.35 -53.09 -3.03
CA LEU A 34 -24.36 -52.13 -2.62
C LEU A 34 -24.90 -51.37 -3.85
N PRO A 35 -26.20 -51.01 -3.89
CA PRO A 35 -26.79 -50.32 -5.04
C PRO A 35 -26.29 -48.87 -5.18
N LEU A 36 -26.02 -48.46 -6.43
CA LEU A 36 -25.67 -47.11 -6.83
C LEU A 36 -26.84 -46.15 -6.58
N GLU A 37 -26.69 -45.29 -5.57
CA GLU A 37 -27.56 -44.13 -5.40
C GLU A 37 -27.03 -43.01 -6.31
N VAL A 38 -27.80 -42.69 -7.36
CA VAL A 38 -27.48 -41.59 -8.28
C VAL A 38 -27.77 -40.28 -7.55
N VAL A 39 -26.76 -39.77 -6.85
CA VAL A 39 -26.78 -38.41 -6.34
C VAL A 39 -26.76 -37.48 -7.55
N HIS A 40 -27.90 -36.82 -7.83
CA HIS A 40 -27.90 -35.65 -8.67
C HIS A 40 -27.03 -34.60 -7.96
N ALA A 41 -25.77 -34.52 -8.38
CA ALA A 41 -24.92 -33.40 -8.04
C ALA A 41 -25.55 -32.16 -8.70
N GLU A 42 -26.27 -31.39 -7.89
CA GLU A 42 -26.51 -29.98 -8.16
C GLU A 42 -25.13 -29.38 -8.43
N VAL A 43 -24.89 -29.03 -9.70
CA VAL A 43 -23.69 -28.32 -10.10
C VAL A 43 -23.82 -26.95 -9.47
N ALA A 44 -23.30 -26.84 -8.24
CA ALA A 44 -23.02 -25.57 -7.61
C ALA A 44 -22.31 -24.72 -8.66
N SER A 45 -22.94 -23.59 -9.02
CA SER A 45 -22.35 -22.62 -9.94
C SER A 45 -20.93 -22.35 -9.46
N ALA A 46 -19.94 -22.63 -10.31
CA ALA A 46 -18.59 -22.17 -10.07
C ALA A 46 -18.66 -20.67 -9.77
N SER A 47 -18.31 -20.26 -8.55
CA SER A 47 -18.24 -18.84 -8.22
C SER A 47 -17.30 -18.21 -9.23
N GLU A 48 -17.77 -17.23 -10.01
CA GLU A 48 -16.87 -16.43 -10.83
C GLU A 48 -15.80 -15.87 -9.90
N ALA A 49 -14.54 -16.22 -10.15
CA ALA A 49 -13.43 -15.69 -9.37
C ALA A 49 -13.45 -14.16 -9.51
N GLU A 50 -13.57 -13.46 -8.39
CA GLU A 50 -13.66 -12.01 -8.36
C GLU A 50 -12.44 -11.38 -9.05
N GLU A 51 -12.66 -10.56 -10.09
CA GLU A 51 -11.59 -9.92 -10.86
C GLU A 51 -10.83 -8.94 -9.95
N LEU A 52 -9.53 -9.21 -9.72
CA LEU A 52 -8.69 -8.34 -8.90
C LEU A 52 -7.89 -7.36 -9.77
N VAL A 53 -7.94 -6.08 -9.42
CA VAL A 53 -7.19 -4.99 -10.08
C VAL A 53 -6.15 -4.39 -9.15
N LEU A 54 -5.08 -3.85 -9.72
CA LEU A 54 -3.93 -3.32 -8.99
C LEU A 54 -4.12 -1.86 -8.58
N THR A 55 -3.77 -1.51 -7.34
CA THR A 55 -3.88 -0.17 -6.74
C THR A 55 -2.56 0.17 -5.98
N PRO A 56 -2.32 1.44 -5.59
CA PRO A 56 -1.19 1.83 -4.73
C PRO A 56 -1.40 1.45 -3.25
N ALA A 57 -1.89 0.23 -3.04
CA ALA A 57 -2.00 -0.45 -1.75
C ALA A 57 -2.20 -1.97 -1.94
N GLY A 58 -1.88 -2.52 -3.12
CA GLY A 58 -2.13 -3.92 -3.46
C GLY A 58 -3.29 -4.15 -4.43
N LYS A 59 -3.72 -5.41 -4.51
CA LYS A 59 -4.82 -5.80 -5.40
C LYS A 59 -6.14 -5.79 -4.63
N PHE A 60 -7.18 -5.26 -5.25
CA PHE A 60 -8.54 -5.21 -4.72
C PHE A 60 -9.54 -5.71 -5.76
N PRO A 61 -10.69 -6.23 -5.33
CA PRO A 61 -11.80 -6.50 -6.24
C PRO A 61 -12.17 -5.30 -7.10
N LYS A 62 -12.26 -5.49 -8.41
CA LYS A 62 -12.62 -4.43 -9.36
C LYS A 62 -13.97 -3.79 -9.06
N SER A 63 -14.91 -4.58 -8.54
CA SER A 63 -16.22 -4.14 -8.06
C SER A 63 -16.14 -3.06 -6.96
N GLN A 64 -15.02 -2.99 -6.23
CA GLN A 64 -14.78 -2.10 -5.10
C GLN A 64 -13.80 -0.97 -5.42
N VAL A 65 -13.43 -0.80 -6.69
CA VAL A 65 -12.50 0.24 -7.15
C VAL A 65 -13.25 1.21 -8.07
N HIS A 66 -13.43 2.44 -7.60
CA HIS A 66 -14.30 3.44 -8.20
C HIS A 66 -13.53 4.68 -8.65
N GLU A 67 -13.78 5.10 -9.88
CA GLU A 67 -13.31 6.40 -10.35
C GLU A 67 -14.18 7.51 -9.77
N VAL A 68 -13.53 8.58 -9.33
CA VAL A 68 -14.13 9.83 -8.87
C VAL A 68 -13.77 10.91 -9.89
N PRO A 69 -14.77 11.61 -10.48
CA PRO A 69 -14.48 12.72 -11.38
C PRO A 69 -13.59 13.77 -10.73
N GLY A 70 -12.72 14.41 -11.50
CA GLY A 70 -11.80 15.42 -10.97
C GLY A 70 -12.52 16.53 -10.18
N GLY A 71 -12.05 16.80 -8.95
CA GLY A 71 -12.70 17.73 -8.03
C GLY A 71 -13.91 17.15 -7.29
N GLY A 72 -14.22 15.87 -7.48
CA GLY A 72 -15.29 15.17 -6.79
C GLY A 72 -14.98 14.85 -5.33
N ARG A 73 -16.00 14.33 -4.64
CA ARG A 73 -15.97 14.02 -3.22
C ARG A 73 -16.52 12.62 -2.97
N VAL A 74 -15.92 11.91 -2.02
CA VAL A 74 -16.42 10.64 -1.47
C VAL A 74 -16.93 10.88 -0.06
N GLU A 75 -18.19 10.53 0.16
CA GLU A 75 -18.86 10.61 1.46
C GLU A 75 -19.46 9.25 1.80
N HIS A 76 -19.56 8.93 3.09
CA HIS A 76 -20.30 7.75 3.52
C HIS A 76 -21.12 8.06 4.76
N ASP A 77 -22.32 7.50 4.84
CA ASP A 77 -23.21 7.61 6.00
C ASP A 77 -23.10 6.39 6.95
N GLY A 78 -22.19 5.46 6.62
CA GLY A 78 -21.95 4.22 7.37
C GLY A 78 -22.58 2.98 6.73
N GLU A 79 -23.50 3.16 5.78
CA GLU A 79 -24.15 2.07 5.04
C GLU A 79 -23.91 2.20 3.53
N THR A 80 -23.96 3.42 3.02
CA THR A 80 -23.77 3.74 1.60
C THR A 80 -22.57 4.66 1.40
N VAL A 81 -21.83 4.45 0.32
CA VAL A 81 -20.84 5.40 -0.17
C VAL A 81 -21.43 6.21 -1.31
N HIS A 82 -21.36 7.54 -1.19
CA HIS A 82 -21.77 8.48 -2.22
C HIS A 82 -20.53 9.06 -2.92
N ILE A 83 -20.47 8.88 -4.24
CA ILE A 83 -19.48 9.52 -5.10
C ILE A 83 -20.15 10.75 -5.70
N LEU A 84 -19.70 11.93 -5.31
CA LEU A 84 -20.22 13.21 -5.76
C LEU A 84 -19.27 13.84 -6.77
N SER A 85 -19.81 14.52 -7.76
CA SER A 85 -19.03 15.41 -8.63
C SER A 85 -18.67 16.70 -7.89
N ALA A 86 -17.82 17.53 -8.51
CA ALA A 86 -17.40 18.81 -7.96
C ALA A 86 -18.54 19.79 -7.65
N ASN A 87 -19.71 19.63 -8.28
CA ASN A 87 -20.89 20.47 -8.03
C ASN A 87 -21.85 19.91 -6.97
N GLY A 88 -21.47 18.81 -6.31
CA GLY A 88 -22.27 18.15 -5.27
C GLY A 88 -23.36 17.20 -5.79
N THR A 89 -23.46 16.98 -7.11
CA THR A 89 -24.39 15.99 -7.66
C THR A 89 -23.85 14.58 -7.43
N THR A 90 -24.69 13.68 -6.92
CA THR A 90 -24.34 12.25 -6.83
C THR A 90 -24.14 11.67 -8.22
N VAL A 91 -22.92 11.22 -8.49
CA VAL A 91 -22.51 10.56 -9.73
C VAL A 91 -22.79 9.07 -9.64
N SER A 92 -22.52 8.47 -8.49
CA SER A 92 -22.77 7.05 -8.22
C SER A 92 -22.87 6.78 -6.72
N THR A 93 -23.42 5.62 -6.39
CA THR A 93 -23.40 5.05 -5.04
C THR A 93 -22.79 3.67 -5.07
N ALA A 94 -22.01 3.33 -4.05
CA ALA A 94 -21.46 1.99 -3.85
C ALA A 94 -21.88 1.45 -2.48
N GLU A 95 -22.05 0.12 -2.41
CA GLU A 95 -22.24 -0.56 -1.13
C GLU A 95 -20.97 -0.51 -0.28
N PHE A 96 -21.12 -0.50 1.03
CA PHE A 96 -19.97 -0.49 1.93
C PHE A 96 -19.18 -1.80 1.85
N ALA A 97 -17.97 -1.71 1.29
CA ALA A 97 -17.16 -2.87 0.91
C ALA A 97 -16.60 -3.70 2.08
N ASN A 98 -16.52 -3.15 3.30
CA ASN A 98 -15.85 -3.73 4.47
C ASN A 98 -14.46 -4.32 4.14
N LEU A 99 -13.69 -3.63 3.30
CA LEU A 99 -12.38 -4.10 2.85
C LEU A 99 -11.41 -4.19 4.02
N LYS A 100 -10.78 -5.35 4.15
CA LYS A 100 -9.59 -5.50 4.98
C LYS A 100 -8.39 -5.20 4.12
N ARG A 101 -7.78 -4.02 4.31
CA ARG A 101 -6.42 -3.80 3.85
C ARG A 101 -5.53 -4.81 4.57
N SER A 102 -4.73 -5.58 3.84
CA SER A 102 -3.76 -6.47 4.50
C SER A 102 -2.86 -5.58 5.35
N THR A 103 -2.91 -5.75 6.67
CA THR A 103 -1.91 -5.19 7.58
C THR A 103 -0.55 -5.46 6.97
N LEU A 104 0.32 -4.45 6.92
CA LEU A 104 1.65 -4.40 6.29
C LEU A 104 2.51 -5.66 6.52
N GLU A 105 2.11 -6.80 5.98
CA GLU A 105 2.96 -7.95 5.73
C GLU A 105 3.85 -7.48 4.60
N ARG A 106 5.02 -6.97 5.01
CA ARG A 106 6.14 -6.52 4.18
C ARG A 106 6.33 -7.53 3.06
N ARG A 107 5.71 -7.25 1.92
CA ARG A 107 5.57 -8.24 0.86
C ARG A 107 6.96 -8.54 0.30
N ASN A 108 7.27 -9.83 0.17
CA ASN A 108 8.54 -10.27 -0.42
C ASN A 108 8.64 -9.83 -1.89
N LEU A 109 9.85 -9.43 -2.25
CA LEU A 109 10.26 -8.84 -3.52
C LEU A 109 10.01 -9.81 -4.68
N PRO A 110 8.95 -9.56 -5.45
CA PRO A 110 9.02 -8.48 -6.43
C PRO A 110 7.81 -7.53 -6.43
N ASN A 111 7.03 -7.48 -5.35
CA ASN A 111 5.76 -6.73 -5.32
C ASN A 111 5.51 -6.05 -3.97
N GLY A 112 4.85 -4.89 -3.96
CA GLY A 112 4.40 -4.16 -2.76
C GLY A 112 5.35 -3.03 -2.32
N TYR A 113 5.18 -2.57 -1.08
CA TYR A 113 6.01 -1.52 -0.48
C TYR A 113 7.45 -2.02 -0.34
N VAL A 114 8.36 -1.45 -1.12
CA VAL A 114 9.77 -1.85 -1.14
C VAL A 114 10.69 -0.84 -0.46
N VAL A 115 10.24 0.42 -0.36
CA VAL A 115 10.95 1.54 0.25
C VAL A 115 9.90 2.46 0.87
N LEU A 116 10.01 2.77 2.16
CA LEU A 116 9.18 3.77 2.82
C LEU A 116 9.94 4.48 3.94
N ALA A 117 9.64 5.75 4.15
CA ALA A 117 9.89 6.45 5.40
C ALA A 117 8.55 6.86 6.00
N TYR A 118 8.38 6.69 7.31
CA TYR A 118 7.15 7.11 7.97
C TYR A 118 7.42 7.91 9.24
N TRP A 119 6.45 8.72 9.63
CA TRP A 119 6.43 9.44 10.89
C TRP A 119 5.00 9.50 11.41
N SER A 120 4.81 9.42 12.72
CA SER A 120 3.48 9.54 13.34
C SER A 120 3.39 10.83 14.13
N GLU A 121 2.30 11.57 13.93
CA GLU A 121 1.84 12.53 14.93
C GLU A 121 1.41 11.73 16.17
N GLY A 122 2.06 11.99 17.29
CA GLY A 122 1.82 11.33 18.57
C GLY A 122 0.92 12.14 19.50
N SER A 123 0.58 13.38 19.12
CA SER A 123 -0.18 14.33 19.93
C SER A 123 -1.66 14.26 19.59
N ILE A 124 -2.48 13.92 20.58
CA ILE A 124 -3.95 13.94 20.44
C ILE A 124 -4.43 15.39 20.39
N GLY A 125 -5.37 15.70 19.49
CA GLY A 125 -6.10 16.97 19.46
C GLY A 125 -5.47 18.08 18.61
N ASN A 126 -4.32 17.83 17.98
CA ASN A 126 -3.70 18.76 17.05
C ASN A 126 -3.32 18.05 15.74
N PRO A 127 -4.32 17.68 14.93
CA PRO A 127 -4.13 16.83 13.76
C PRO A 127 -3.23 17.48 12.71
N ILE A 128 -2.67 16.64 11.83
CA ILE A 128 -2.00 17.11 10.63
C ILE A 128 -3.02 17.87 9.78
N ASN A 129 -2.81 19.16 9.61
CA ASN A 129 -3.66 20.03 8.80
C ASN A 129 -3.21 20.08 7.36
N ARG A 130 -1.91 19.99 7.11
CA ARG A 130 -1.34 19.97 5.77
C ARG A 130 -0.08 19.13 5.74
N PHE A 131 0.02 18.26 4.74
CA PHE A 131 1.24 17.52 4.44
C PHE A 131 1.57 17.68 2.96
N THR A 132 2.77 18.18 2.67
CA THR A 132 3.28 18.31 1.30
C THR A 132 4.65 17.71 1.13
N SER A 133 4.88 17.20 -0.07
CA SER A 133 6.18 16.74 -0.53
C SER A 133 6.31 17.03 -2.01
N THR A 134 7.51 17.42 -2.44
CA THR A 134 7.83 17.73 -3.83
C THR A 134 8.84 16.74 -4.35
N TRP A 135 8.67 16.24 -5.57
CA TRP A 135 9.64 15.37 -6.21
C TRP A 135 9.66 15.62 -7.71
N THR A 136 10.73 15.16 -8.35
CA THR A 136 10.87 15.22 -9.80
C THR A 136 10.37 13.90 -10.40
N VAL A 137 9.60 13.96 -11.49
CA VAL A 137 9.18 12.77 -12.24
C VAL A 137 10.44 12.05 -12.73
N PRO A 138 10.69 10.79 -12.31
CA PRO A 138 11.92 10.09 -12.66
C PRO A 138 12.03 9.77 -14.15
N ASP A 139 13.23 9.43 -14.59
CA ASP A 139 13.43 8.81 -15.89
C ASP A 139 12.59 7.53 -16.03
N ILE A 140 12.26 7.18 -17.27
CA ILE A 140 11.54 5.93 -17.55
C ILE A 140 12.42 4.72 -17.24
N PRO A 141 11.83 3.56 -16.88
CA PRO A 141 12.55 2.29 -16.81
C PRO A 141 13.30 1.96 -18.10
N GLN A 142 14.47 1.32 -17.98
CA GLN A 142 15.25 0.89 -19.14
C GLN A 142 14.60 -0.29 -19.87
N SER A 143 14.03 -1.21 -19.08
CA SER A 143 13.30 -2.38 -19.57
C SER A 143 11.82 -2.21 -19.26
N ILE A 144 10.97 -2.38 -20.25
CA ILE A 144 9.51 -2.29 -20.10
C ILE A 144 8.93 -3.69 -20.25
N THR A 145 8.55 -4.29 -19.12
CA THR A 145 8.08 -5.68 -19.02
C THR A 145 6.69 -5.79 -18.36
N GLY A 146 5.93 -4.69 -18.33
CA GLY A 146 4.61 -4.63 -17.70
C GLY A 146 4.63 -4.33 -16.19
N GLN A 147 5.73 -3.77 -15.69
CA GLN A 147 5.84 -3.31 -14.30
C GLN A 147 4.91 -2.13 -14.01
N THR A 148 4.53 -2.01 -12.75
CA THR A 148 3.84 -0.84 -12.20
C THR A 148 4.68 -0.25 -11.08
N ILE A 149 4.80 1.07 -11.04
CA ILE A 149 5.59 1.80 -10.05
C ILE A 149 4.71 2.90 -9.50
N PHE A 150 4.60 2.98 -8.18
CA PHE A 150 3.92 4.05 -7.47
C PHE A 150 4.93 4.80 -6.59
N ILE A 151 4.92 6.12 -6.67
CA ILE A 151 5.72 7.02 -5.84
C ILE A 151 4.78 8.06 -5.25
N PHE A 152 4.79 8.24 -3.93
CA PHE A 152 3.83 9.10 -3.27
C PHE A 152 4.29 9.52 -1.87
N ASN A 153 3.69 10.62 -1.42
CA ASN A 153 3.51 10.87 0.00
C ASN A 153 2.09 10.45 0.43
N GLY A 154 1.89 10.03 1.67
CA GLY A 154 0.61 9.47 2.13
C GLY A 154 0.25 9.77 3.58
N LEU A 155 -1.04 9.73 3.90
CA LEU A 155 -1.59 9.84 5.26
C LEU A 155 -2.43 8.60 5.62
N GLU A 156 -2.20 8.01 6.79
CA GLU A 156 -2.94 6.83 7.29
C GLU A 156 -3.50 7.03 8.70
N PRO A 157 -4.61 6.36 9.06
CA PRO A 157 -5.02 6.24 10.45
C PRO A 157 -4.08 5.28 11.19
N SER A 158 -3.93 5.44 12.51
CA SER A 158 -3.01 4.61 13.32
C SER A 158 -3.26 3.10 13.24
N VAL A 159 -4.47 2.68 12.86
CA VAL A 159 -4.85 1.28 12.67
C VAL A 159 -4.41 0.70 11.32
N GLY A 160 -3.97 1.54 10.38
CA GLY A 160 -3.45 1.14 9.06
C GLY A 160 -4.51 0.60 8.08
N ASP A 161 -5.80 0.77 8.35
CA ASP A 161 -6.90 0.25 7.52
C ASP A 161 -7.27 1.14 6.33
N ALA A 162 -6.67 2.34 6.23
CA ALA A 162 -6.86 3.25 5.11
C ALA A 162 -5.60 4.05 4.76
N ILE A 163 -5.56 4.64 3.56
CA ILE A 163 -4.51 5.57 3.13
C ILE A 163 -5.07 6.59 2.14
N LEU A 164 -4.78 7.87 2.38
CA LEU A 164 -4.96 8.97 1.45
C LEU A 164 -3.61 9.31 0.83
N GLN A 165 -3.54 9.44 -0.51
CA GLN A 165 -2.25 9.63 -1.19
C GLN A 165 -2.41 10.27 -2.58
N PRO A 166 -1.70 11.36 -2.89
CA PRO A 166 -1.41 11.77 -4.26
C PRO A 166 -0.29 10.90 -4.84
N VAL A 167 -0.58 10.17 -5.92
CA VAL A 167 0.30 9.12 -6.47
C VAL A 167 0.80 9.48 -7.86
N LEU A 168 2.12 9.38 -8.05
CA LEU A 168 2.76 9.28 -9.35
C LEU A 168 2.89 7.80 -9.73
N GLN A 169 2.35 7.43 -10.89
CA GLN A 169 2.28 6.07 -11.41
C GLN A 169 3.02 5.92 -12.75
N TRP A 170 3.82 4.87 -12.89
CA TRP A 170 4.23 4.30 -14.17
C TRP A 170 3.56 2.94 -14.34
N GLY A 171 3.21 2.57 -15.58
CA GLY A 171 2.65 1.25 -15.89
C GLY A 171 1.13 1.18 -15.72
N PRO A 172 0.54 -0.01 -15.95
CA PRO A 172 -0.90 -0.22 -15.81
C PRO A 172 -1.33 -0.39 -14.35
N SER A 173 -2.50 0.13 -14.00
CA SER A 173 -3.20 -0.08 -12.71
C SER A 173 -4.72 -0.06 -12.91
N ALA A 174 -5.49 -0.13 -11.82
CA ALA A 174 -6.94 0.05 -11.85
C ALA A 174 -7.36 1.44 -12.39
N ALA A 175 -6.52 2.47 -12.25
CA ALA A 175 -6.78 3.79 -12.81
C ALA A 175 -6.48 3.89 -14.31
N GLY A 176 -5.95 2.84 -14.94
CA GLY A 176 -5.42 2.89 -16.30
C GLY A 176 -3.90 3.07 -16.29
N GLY A 177 -3.37 3.91 -17.17
CA GLY A 177 -1.92 4.10 -17.35
C GLY A 177 -1.35 3.33 -18.54
N GLY A 178 -0.06 3.01 -18.47
CA GLY A 178 0.70 2.39 -19.55
C GLY A 178 2.18 2.72 -19.47
N ASN A 179 2.88 2.70 -20.59
CA ASN A 179 4.32 3.00 -20.65
C ASN A 179 4.61 4.50 -20.61
N TYR A 180 4.01 5.19 -19.63
CA TYR A 180 4.15 6.62 -19.38
C TYR A 180 3.88 6.93 -17.90
N TRP A 181 4.35 8.08 -17.43
CA TRP A 181 4.05 8.58 -16.09
C TRP A 181 2.70 9.29 -16.06
N SER A 182 1.91 9.03 -15.03
CA SER A 182 0.64 9.69 -14.77
C SER A 182 0.44 9.96 -13.28
N ILE A 183 -0.41 10.92 -12.94
CA ILE A 183 -0.76 11.24 -11.56
C ILE A 183 -2.25 11.00 -11.31
N ALA A 184 -2.58 10.55 -10.10
CA ALA A 184 -3.94 10.47 -9.58
C ALA A 184 -3.91 10.56 -8.05
N SER A 185 -4.96 11.11 -7.43
CA SER A 185 -5.15 10.98 -5.99
C SER A 185 -5.96 9.72 -5.70
N TRP A 186 -5.62 9.03 -4.61
CA TRP A 186 -6.26 7.80 -4.18
C TRP A 186 -6.69 7.88 -2.72
N TRP A 187 -7.85 7.32 -2.43
CA TRP A 187 -8.29 6.94 -1.10
C TRP A 187 -8.56 5.45 -1.10
N VAL A 188 -7.75 4.71 -0.36
CA VAL A 188 -7.93 3.27 -0.15
C VAL A 188 -8.42 3.10 1.26
N GLY A 189 -9.64 2.60 1.47
CA GLY A 189 -10.19 2.44 2.80
C GLY A 189 -11.16 1.27 2.91
N PRO A 190 -11.73 1.04 4.12
CA PRO A 190 -12.64 -0.07 4.35
C PRO A 190 -13.94 0.05 3.56
N ALA A 191 -14.35 1.27 3.20
CA ALA A 191 -15.56 1.53 2.43
C ALA A 191 -15.39 1.26 0.92
N GLY A 192 -14.16 1.12 0.43
CA GLY A 192 -13.85 1.00 -1.01
C GLY A 192 -12.52 1.64 -1.37
N VAL A 193 -12.15 1.54 -2.64
CA VAL A 193 -10.97 2.19 -3.24
C VAL A 193 -11.46 3.25 -4.22
N PHE A 194 -10.99 4.47 -4.07
CA PHE A 194 -11.43 5.61 -4.86
C PHE A 194 -10.24 6.33 -5.46
N TYR A 195 -10.33 6.73 -6.72
CA TYR A 195 -9.24 7.40 -7.41
C TYR A 195 -9.74 8.44 -8.40
N THR A 196 -8.94 9.48 -8.64
CA THR A 196 -9.25 10.46 -9.72
C THR A 196 -8.81 9.93 -11.08
N THR A 197 -9.45 10.39 -12.15
CA THR A 197 -8.98 10.16 -13.53
C THR A 197 -7.47 10.47 -13.65
N PRO A 198 -6.65 9.54 -14.18
CA PRO A 198 -5.22 9.75 -14.27
C PRO A 198 -4.88 10.86 -15.27
N LEU A 199 -3.88 11.68 -14.94
CA LEU A 199 -3.37 12.74 -15.81
C LEU A 199 -1.93 12.43 -16.19
N GLY A 200 -1.61 12.41 -17.50
CA GLY A 200 -0.23 12.20 -17.96
C GLY A 200 0.70 13.34 -17.55
N VAL A 201 1.93 12.99 -17.16
CA VAL A 201 2.98 13.95 -16.79
C VAL A 201 4.30 13.62 -17.48
N THR A 202 5.18 14.62 -17.61
CA THR A 202 6.46 14.48 -18.32
C THR A 202 7.61 14.20 -17.34
N VAL A 203 8.56 13.37 -17.78
CA VAL A 203 9.84 13.13 -17.09
C VAL A 203 10.53 14.47 -16.81
N GLY A 204 11.14 14.59 -15.63
CA GLY A 204 11.88 15.79 -15.21
C GLY A 204 11.00 16.92 -14.68
N SER A 205 9.68 16.86 -14.83
CA SER A 205 8.76 17.83 -14.22
C SER A 205 8.76 17.73 -12.71
N SER A 206 8.67 18.87 -12.02
CA SER A 206 8.49 18.90 -10.56
C SER A 206 7.00 18.75 -10.23
N LEU A 207 6.68 17.83 -9.32
CA LEU A 207 5.34 17.58 -8.80
C LEU A 207 5.33 17.85 -7.30
N THR A 208 4.24 18.41 -6.81
CA THR A 208 4.02 18.58 -5.37
C THR A 208 2.71 17.90 -4.99
N GLY A 209 2.79 16.79 -4.27
CA GLY A 209 1.63 16.15 -3.64
C GLY A 209 1.20 16.94 -2.41
N VAL A 210 -0.10 17.17 -2.27
CA VAL A 210 -0.69 17.96 -1.19
C VAL A 210 -1.86 17.20 -0.59
N MET A 211 -1.82 17.03 0.72
CA MET A 211 -3.00 16.62 1.50
C MET A 211 -3.32 17.69 2.54
N THR A 212 -4.60 18.01 2.68
CA THR A 212 -5.09 19.05 3.61
C THR A 212 -6.29 18.53 4.39
N LEU A 213 -6.34 18.78 5.70
CA LEU A 213 -7.55 18.66 6.52
C LEU A 213 -8.40 19.92 6.28
N GLU A 214 -9.52 19.77 5.59
CA GLU A 214 -10.39 20.89 5.21
C GLU A 214 -11.31 21.30 6.37
N SER A 215 -11.84 20.31 7.10
CA SER A 215 -12.71 20.56 8.24
C SER A 215 -12.79 19.37 9.20
N ILE A 216 -13.20 19.66 10.43
CA ILE A 216 -13.60 18.65 11.41
C ILE A 216 -15.02 18.98 11.84
N THR A 217 -15.93 18.02 11.71
CA THR A 217 -17.33 18.13 12.13
C THR A 217 -17.65 17.06 13.16
N THR A 218 -18.66 17.28 13.99
CA THR A 218 -19.12 16.28 14.96
C THR A 218 -20.65 16.13 14.90
N PRO A 219 -21.23 15.74 13.75
CA PRO A 219 -22.66 15.49 13.66
C PRO A 219 -23.05 14.32 14.57
N ASN A 220 -24.11 14.50 15.36
CA ASN A 220 -24.66 13.45 16.24
C ASN A 220 -23.63 12.78 17.17
N GLY A 221 -22.59 13.51 17.58
CA GLY A 221 -21.55 12.99 18.46
C GLY A 221 -20.46 12.15 17.77
N VAL A 222 -20.50 11.99 16.45
CA VAL A 222 -19.46 11.27 15.68
C VAL A 222 -18.53 12.29 15.04
N THR A 223 -17.25 12.28 15.41
CA THR A 223 -16.26 13.17 14.79
C THR A 223 -15.88 12.66 13.40
N THR A 224 -15.97 13.55 12.42
CA THR A 224 -15.61 13.33 11.02
C THR A 224 -14.53 14.33 10.61
N TYR A 225 -13.47 13.81 10.03
CA TYR A 225 -12.37 14.55 9.44
C TYR A 225 -12.55 14.57 7.92
N ASN A 226 -12.64 15.74 7.33
CA ASN A 226 -12.72 15.90 5.88
C ASN A 226 -11.35 16.30 5.35
N TYR A 227 -10.80 15.49 4.45
CA TYR A 227 -9.50 15.71 3.84
C TYR A 227 -9.62 15.91 2.34
N ASN A 228 -8.66 16.60 1.76
CA ASN A 228 -8.43 16.67 0.33
C ASN A 228 -7.03 16.18 -0.02
N SER A 229 -6.90 15.43 -1.11
CA SER A 229 -5.63 15.07 -1.76
C SER A 229 -5.60 15.63 -3.17
N VAL A 230 -4.50 16.27 -3.55
CA VAL A 230 -4.33 16.90 -4.87
C VAL A 230 -2.85 17.07 -5.22
N PHE A 231 -2.53 17.11 -6.51
CA PHE A 231 -1.26 17.65 -6.99
C PHE A 231 -1.38 19.15 -7.27
N SER A 232 -0.46 19.94 -6.72
CA SER A 232 -0.42 21.39 -6.96
C SER A 232 -0.30 21.68 -8.47
N GLY A 233 -1.17 22.55 -8.99
CA GLY A 233 -1.26 22.86 -10.43
C GLY A 233 -2.11 21.89 -11.25
N PHE A 234 -2.64 20.81 -10.65
CA PHE A 234 -3.46 19.81 -11.32
C PHE A 234 -4.81 19.63 -10.62
N PRO A 235 -5.75 20.57 -10.73
CA PRO A 235 -7.02 20.54 -10.00
C PRO A 235 -7.88 19.30 -10.31
N LEU A 236 -7.74 18.70 -11.49
CA LEU A 236 -8.45 17.46 -11.84
C LEU A 236 -7.96 16.23 -11.04
N SER A 237 -6.82 16.32 -10.37
CA SER A 237 -6.33 15.30 -9.42
C SER A 237 -6.88 15.48 -8.01
N SER A 238 -7.78 16.45 -7.79
CA SER A 238 -8.38 16.72 -6.48
C SER A 238 -9.38 15.63 -6.10
N LEU A 239 -9.19 15.05 -4.92
CA LEU A 239 -10.06 14.05 -4.29
C LEU A 239 -10.34 14.47 -2.86
N SER A 240 -11.61 14.79 -2.55
CA SER A 240 -12.04 15.03 -1.17
C SER A 240 -12.68 13.79 -0.57
N ILE A 241 -12.39 13.49 0.69
CA ILE A 241 -12.90 12.33 1.43
C ILE A 241 -13.35 12.72 2.84
N SER A 242 -14.24 11.93 3.41
CA SER A 242 -14.56 11.95 4.84
C SER A 242 -14.04 10.69 5.53
N SER A 243 -13.52 10.83 6.74
CA SER A 243 -13.08 9.73 7.60
C SER A 243 -13.54 9.96 9.03
N THR A 244 -13.99 8.92 9.73
CA THR A 244 -14.25 8.97 11.18
C THR A 244 -12.97 8.80 12.01
N ARG A 245 -11.84 8.53 11.35
CA ARG A 245 -10.51 8.42 11.95
C ARG A 245 -9.63 9.59 11.50
N GLU A 246 -8.86 10.13 12.43
CA GLU A 246 -7.73 11.01 12.12
C GLU A 246 -6.68 10.24 11.31
N LEU A 247 -5.90 10.93 10.47
CA LEU A 247 -4.79 10.35 9.71
C LEU A 247 -3.43 10.88 10.23
N PRO A 248 -2.93 10.41 11.38
CA PRO A 248 -1.72 10.96 12.01
C PRO A 248 -0.42 10.40 11.43
N LEU A 249 -0.45 9.32 10.63
CA LEU A 249 0.76 8.71 10.08
C LEU A 249 1.06 9.29 8.70
N ALA A 250 2.20 9.96 8.56
CA ALA A 250 2.72 10.48 7.29
C ALA A 250 3.75 9.52 6.69
N PHE A 251 3.74 9.39 5.36
CA PHE A 251 4.62 8.50 4.60
C PHE A 251 5.28 9.19 3.41
N GLU A 252 6.47 8.73 3.07
CA GLU A 252 7.14 8.88 1.77
C GLU A 252 7.45 7.47 1.26
N ALA A 253 6.94 7.07 0.09
CA ALA A 253 6.96 5.66 -0.30
C ALA A 253 7.20 5.42 -1.80
N LEU A 254 7.81 4.27 -2.06
CA LEU A 254 7.89 3.60 -3.35
C LEU A 254 7.30 2.19 -3.22
N GLU A 255 6.30 1.92 -4.05
CA GLU A 255 5.60 0.65 -4.15
C GLU A 255 5.68 0.15 -5.59
N ILE A 256 6.10 -1.10 -5.78
CA ILE A 256 6.36 -1.65 -7.12
C ILE A 256 5.62 -2.96 -7.34
N TYR A 257 5.31 -3.26 -8.59
CA TYR A 257 4.65 -4.47 -9.01
C TYR A 257 5.19 -4.99 -10.33
N ASN A 258 5.15 -6.31 -10.50
CA ASN A 258 5.55 -7.01 -11.73
C ASN A 258 6.95 -6.60 -12.23
N THR A 259 7.83 -6.19 -11.30
CA THR A 259 9.19 -5.76 -11.62
C THR A 259 10.11 -6.97 -11.56
N GLN A 260 10.67 -7.37 -12.71
CA GLN A 260 11.47 -8.60 -12.82
C GLN A 260 12.96 -8.38 -12.55
N SER A 261 13.46 -7.15 -12.73
CA SER A 261 14.87 -6.79 -12.49
C SER A 261 15.01 -5.30 -12.18
N ALA A 262 16.21 -4.89 -11.72
CA ALA A 262 16.54 -3.49 -11.46
C ALA A 262 16.35 -2.59 -12.70
N THR A 263 16.57 -3.12 -13.90
CA THR A 263 16.37 -2.37 -15.16
C THR A 263 14.89 -2.04 -15.45
N GLY A 264 13.96 -2.70 -14.76
CA GLY A 264 12.54 -2.37 -14.77
C GLY A 264 12.16 -1.14 -13.94
N LEU A 265 13.12 -0.49 -13.28
CA LEU A 265 12.95 0.71 -12.46
C LEU A 265 13.72 1.90 -13.06
N PRO A 266 13.40 3.14 -12.63
CA PRO A 266 14.27 4.29 -12.87
C PRO A 266 15.66 4.09 -12.26
N ARG A 267 16.65 4.83 -12.76
CA ARG A 267 18.01 4.82 -12.21
C ARG A 267 18.15 5.79 -11.04
N GLY A 268 19.03 5.46 -10.10
CA GLY A 268 19.42 6.36 -9.01
C GLY A 268 18.39 6.41 -7.90
N ARG A 269 17.73 7.56 -7.72
CA ARG A 269 16.80 7.80 -6.62
C ARG A 269 15.71 8.79 -7.01
N THR A 270 14.59 8.73 -6.31
CA THR A 270 13.64 9.85 -6.23
C THR A 270 13.89 10.62 -4.94
N GLU A 271 14.10 11.92 -5.06
CA GLU A 271 14.30 12.83 -3.92
C GLU A 271 12.95 13.44 -3.54
N MET A 272 12.35 12.94 -2.45
CA MET A 272 11.16 13.55 -1.84
C MET A 272 11.67 14.73 -1.00
N ARG A 273 11.46 15.96 -1.49
CA ARG A 273 12.06 17.20 -0.99
C ARG A 273 11.00 18.24 -0.66
N ASP A 274 11.43 19.33 -0.02
CA ASP A 274 10.55 20.41 0.44
C ASP A 274 9.38 19.88 1.28
N ILE A 275 9.65 18.81 2.04
CA ILE A 275 8.68 18.17 2.91
C ILE A 275 8.25 19.19 3.96
N ASP A 276 6.94 19.39 4.08
CA ASP A 276 6.35 20.27 5.08
C ASP A 276 5.12 19.61 5.70
N ILE A 277 5.08 19.60 7.03
CA ILE A 277 3.95 19.11 7.83
C ILE A 277 3.53 20.26 8.74
N VAL A 278 2.27 20.66 8.63
CA VAL A 278 1.69 21.74 9.43
C VAL A 278 0.50 21.17 10.19
N ARG A 279 0.48 21.38 11.49
CA ARG A 279 -0.63 21.00 12.37
C ARG A 279 -1.79 22.00 12.27
N ARG A 280 -2.92 21.63 12.86
CA ARG A 280 -4.13 22.46 12.87
C ARG A 280 -3.93 23.83 13.52
N ASP A 281 -3.12 23.91 14.57
CA ASP A 281 -2.77 25.19 15.21
C ASP A 281 -1.75 26.04 14.40
N GLY A 282 -1.33 25.59 13.22
CA GLY A 282 -0.33 26.25 12.38
C GLY A 282 1.12 25.97 12.80
N SER A 283 1.34 25.24 13.89
CA SER A 283 2.69 24.81 14.30
C SER A 283 3.23 23.71 13.38
N ARG A 284 4.54 23.53 13.39
CA ARG A 284 5.21 22.42 12.72
C ARG A 284 5.75 21.44 13.76
N PRO A 285 5.55 20.13 13.59
CA PRO A 285 6.10 19.12 14.49
C PRO A 285 7.61 19.02 14.39
N SER A 286 8.26 18.51 15.44
CA SER A 286 9.58 17.89 15.28
C SER A 286 9.39 16.53 14.62
N VAL A 287 9.92 16.37 13.40
CA VAL A 287 9.82 15.13 12.64
C VAL A 287 11.08 14.30 12.84
N SER A 288 10.90 12.98 12.96
CA SER A 288 12.00 12.02 12.91
C SER A 288 11.52 10.82 12.11
N TRP A 289 11.85 10.81 10.82
CA TRP A 289 11.44 9.75 9.91
C TRP A 289 12.04 8.40 10.28
N VAL A 290 11.23 7.35 10.23
CA VAL A 290 11.64 5.96 10.42
C VAL A 290 11.78 5.30 9.05
N PRO A 291 13.01 4.98 8.59
CA PRO A 291 13.22 4.34 7.30
C PRO A 291 12.92 2.85 7.37
N THR A 292 12.31 2.31 6.32
CA THR A 292 12.14 0.89 6.08
C THR A 292 12.38 0.60 4.60
N SER A 293 13.35 -0.25 4.29
CA SER A 293 13.67 -0.61 2.91
C SER A 293 13.94 -2.09 2.75
N ASN A 294 13.90 -2.58 1.52
CA ASN A 294 14.36 -3.92 1.21
C ASN A 294 15.82 -3.95 0.75
N SER A 295 16.73 -3.73 1.69
CA SER A 295 18.17 -3.61 1.43
C SER A 295 18.80 -4.86 0.80
N ALA A 296 18.24 -6.04 1.05
CA ALA A 296 18.70 -7.30 0.44
C ALA A 296 18.66 -7.27 -1.10
N ASN A 297 17.74 -6.49 -1.67
CA ASN A 297 17.58 -6.35 -3.13
C ASN A 297 18.11 -5.00 -3.65
N GLY A 298 18.94 -4.30 -2.86
CA GLY A 298 19.55 -3.03 -3.25
C GLY A 298 18.63 -1.81 -3.12
N PHE A 299 17.44 -1.95 -2.55
CA PHE A 299 16.56 -0.80 -2.26
C PHE A 299 17.01 -0.07 -1.00
N GLY A 300 16.96 1.26 -1.01
CA GLY A 300 17.38 2.09 0.12
C GLY A 300 16.41 3.22 0.42
N VAL A 301 16.41 3.65 1.69
CA VAL A 301 15.83 4.92 2.14
C VAL A 301 16.97 5.69 2.80
N GLN A 302 17.12 6.97 2.45
CA GLN A 302 18.03 7.87 3.16
C GLN A 302 17.26 9.07 3.70
N ILE A 303 17.31 9.28 5.01
CA ILE A 303 16.80 10.49 5.64
C ILE A 303 17.90 11.55 5.52
N VAL A 304 17.71 12.51 4.61
CA VAL A 304 18.70 13.58 4.35
C VAL A 304 18.46 14.75 5.29
N ALA A 305 17.20 15.11 5.51
CA ALA A 305 16.81 16.16 6.46
C ALA A 305 15.45 15.84 7.08
N ASN A 306 15.38 15.95 8.42
CA ASN A 306 14.13 15.81 9.18
C ASN A 306 13.35 17.14 9.33
N GLY A 307 13.76 18.20 8.63
CA GLY A 307 13.13 19.52 8.76
C GLY A 307 11.68 19.53 8.30
N VAL A 308 10.87 20.38 8.93
CA VAL A 308 9.58 20.83 8.37
C VAL A 308 9.51 22.35 8.62
N PRO A 309 9.51 23.21 7.59
CA PRO A 309 9.63 22.85 6.17
C PRO A 309 11.06 22.38 5.80
N HIS A 310 11.24 22.00 4.53
CA HIS A 310 12.53 21.62 3.92
C HIS A 310 13.08 20.27 4.35
N GLY A 311 12.21 19.35 4.76
CA GLY A 311 12.60 17.95 4.95
C GLY A 311 12.96 17.29 3.62
N ARG A 312 13.73 16.22 3.72
CA ARG A 312 14.14 15.43 2.55
C ARG A 312 14.34 13.96 2.89
N VAL A 313 13.69 13.11 2.11
CA VAL A 313 13.82 11.66 2.12
C VAL A 313 14.14 11.19 0.70
N ASP A 314 15.22 10.45 0.55
CA ASP A 314 15.59 9.87 -0.74
C ASP A 314 15.13 8.41 -0.81
N LEU A 315 14.36 8.08 -1.84
CA LEU A 315 13.91 6.73 -2.20
C LEU A 315 14.89 6.15 -3.24
N ILE A 316 15.70 5.17 -2.86
CA ILE A 316 16.84 4.68 -3.66
C ILE A 316 16.46 3.38 -4.37
N TYR A 317 16.67 3.35 -5.69
CA TYR A 317 16.48 2.17 -6.53
C TYR A 317 17.72 1.25 -6.50
N PRO A 318 17.56 -0.05 -6.78
CA PRO A 318 18.70 -0.95 -6.94
C PRO A 318 19.62 -0.52 -8.08
N ASN A 319 20.90 -0.82 -7.95
CA ASN A 319 21.88 -0.58 -9.01
C ASN A 319 21.54 -1.40 -10.27
N GLN A 320 21.77 -0.80 -11.44
CA GLN A 320 21.50 -1.36 -12.77
C GLN A 320 22.78 -1.63 -13.54
#